data_AF-A0A0M9GB71-F1
#
_entry.id   AF-A0A0M9GB71-F1
#
_cell.length_a   1.000
_cell.length_b   1.000
_cell.length_c   1.000
_cell.angle_alpha   90.00
_cell.angle_beta   90.00
_cell.angle_gamma   90.00
#
_symmetry.space_group_name_H-M   'P 1'
#
loop_
_entity.id
_entity.type
_entity.pdbx_description
1 polymer ?
#
loop_
_entity_poly.entity_id
_entity_poly.type
_entity_poly.pdbx_seq_one_letter_code
_entity_poly.pdbx_strand_id
1 'polypeptide(L)'
;MPRSFARPGALLSAFPVTRFSTLDHTAQRRTHDVLRQSVERLWSPFTVGRRGADLKVYRFHENLAELCAPGNTFTCQVNGAPGGKRVLEDFFATLLSGFDIVQVNVENARSNSLAEARDMRNHRGFYVLAHTRPFLGWTPTPTSLRLPASCAPVSANDAAMAAQAGSCGEAAYGGEGEAAAEHFCPTPVQMETATVELASADGSPSLTSSTTLVVPFTTYVEGVMGSGRLSHLVLRSPVMELLSSCEECPTPVRQCLQSKEALKMFATLRRAGVKPEIITSKTLLSASKQNEVWTAALGIL
;
A
#
# COMPACT_ATOMS: atom_id res chain seq x y z
N MET A 1 21.84 46.66 -62.76
CA MET A 1 20.68 47.15 -61.98
C MET A 1 20.31 46.10 -60.95
N PRO A 2 20.38 46.39 -59.64
CA PRO A 2 20.06 45.40 -58.60
C PRO A 2 18.55 45.38 -58.33
N ARG A 3 17.96 44.19 -58.25
CA ARG A 3 16.54 43.99 -57.87
C ARG A 3 16.46 43.81 -56.35
N SER A 4 15.83 44.78 -55.70
CA SER A 4 15.48 44.73 -54.27
C SER A 4 14.19 43.90 -54.10
N PHE A 5 14.24 42.85 -53.28
CA PHE A 5 13.07 42.08 -52.86
C PHE A 5 12.63 42.57 -51.48
N ALA A 6 11.46 43.22 -51.42
CA ALA A 6 10.80 43.57 -50.17
C ALA A 6 10.17 42.32 -49.53
N ARG A 7 10.56 42.01 -48.28
CA ARG A 7 9.90 40.98 -47.47
C ARG A 7 8.60 41.53 -46.87
N PRO A 8 7.47 40.80 -46.91
CA PRO A 8 6.27 41.18 -46.18
C PRO A 8 6.47 40.97 -44.68
N GLY A 9 6.28 42.03 -43.89
CA GLY A 9 6.23 41.93 -42.43
C GLY A 9 4.93 41.27 -41.99
N ALA A 10 5.03 40.11 -41.35
CA ALA A 10 3.90 39.45 -40.70
C ALA A 10 3.57 40.17 -39.38
N LEU A 11 2.37 40.75 -39.30
CA LEU A 11 1.81 41.27 -38.06
C LEU A 11 1.38 40.09 -37.18
N LEU A 12 2.12 39.87 -36.09
CA LEU A 12 1.72 38.93 -35.04
C LEU A 12 0.51 39.51 -34.29
N SER A 13 -0.68 38.99 -34.58
CA SER A 13 -1.87 39.27 -33.79
C SER A 13 -1.72 38.67 -32.40
N ALA A 14 -1.72 39.51 -31.37
CA ALA A 14 -1.78 39.07 -29.97
C ALA A 14 -3.11 38.32 -29.73
N PHE A 15 -3.04 37.01 -29.51
CA PHE A 15 -4.20 36.24 -29.10
C PHE A 15 -4.64 36.67 -27.70
N PRO A 16 -5.95 36.81 -27.45
CA PRO A 16 -6.46 37.12 -26.11
C PRO A 16 -6.08 36.00 -25.16
N VAL A 17 -5.33 36.35 -24.10
CA VAL A 17 -5.07 35.46 -22.97
C VAL A 17 -6.39 35.26 -22.24
N THR A 18 -7.14 34.24 -22.63
CA THR A 18 -8.37 33.83 -21.94
C THR A 18 -8.01 33.41 -20.52
N ARG A 19 -8.55 34.13 -19.54
CA ARG A 19 -8.41 33.83 -18.11
C ARG A 19 -9.22 32.57 -17.75
N PHE A 20 -8.65 31.40 -18.02
CA PHE A 20 -9.22 30.07 -17.70
C PHE A 20 -8.85 29.55 -16.29
N SER A 21 -8.67 30.40 -15.27
CA SER A 21 -7.93 29.96 -14.06
C SER A 21 -8.70 29.76 -12.76
N THR A 22 -10.03 29.92 -12.69
CA THR A 22 -10.76 29.82 -11.39
C THR A 22 -11.83 28.74 -11.31
N LEU A 23 -12.47 28.36 -12.41
CA LEU A 23 -13.53 27.33 -12.40
C LEU A 23 -12.98 25.91 -12.17
N ASP A 24 -11.81 25.59 -12.71
CA ASP A 24 -11.24 24.24 -12.65
C ASP A 24 -10.82 23.82 -11.22
N HIS A 25 -10.42 24.77 -10.37
CA HIS A 25 -9.98 24.46 -9.01
C HIS A 25 -11.08 23.85 -8.13
N THR A 26 -12.34 24.22 -8.35
CA THR A 26 -13.46 23.70 -7.54
C THR A 26 -13.78 22.24 -7.88
N ALA A 27 -13.78 21.89 -9.18
CA ALA A 27 -13.98 20.53 -9.64
C ALA A 27 -12.84 19.60 -9.22
N GLN A 28 -11.60 20.12 -9.27
CA GLN A 28 -10.40 19.39 -8.86
C GLN A 28 -10.42 19.07 -7.35
N ARG A 29 -10.76 20.04 -6.50
CA ARG A 29 -10.92 19.83 -5.05
C ARG A 29 -11.99 18.80 -4.72
N ARG A 30 -13.18 18.91 -5.34
CA ARG A 30 -14.25 17.93 -5.17
C ARG A 30 -13.81 16.52 -5.56
N THR A 31 -13.09 16.39 -6.67
CA THR A 31 -12.58 15.09 -7.12
C THR A 31 -11.61 14.50 -6.09
N HIS A 32 -10.69 15.31 -5.58
CA HIS A 32 -9.77 14.89 -4.53
C HIS A 32 -10.48 14.46 -3.23
N ASP A 33 -11.48 15.22 -2.79
CA ASP A 33 -12.23 14.88 -1.58
C ASP A 33 -12.97 13.55 -1.74
N VAL A 34 -13.53 13.28 -2.93
CA VAL A 34 -14.17 12.00 -3.25
C VAL A 34 -13.17 10.83 -3.28
N LEU A 35 -12.00 11.03 -3.91
CA LEU A 35 -10.95 10.01 -3.94
C LEU A 35 -10.44 9.69 -2.53
N ARG A 36 -10.19 10.73 -1.74
CA ARG A 36 -9.79 10.58 -0.34
C ARG A 36 -10.84 9.84 0.47
N GLN A 37 -12.11 10.23 0.36
CA GLN A 37 -13.20 9.52 1.04
C GLN A 37 -13.28 8.06 0.60
N SER A 38 -12.94 7.75 -0.65
CA SER A 38 -12.87 6.37 -1.14
C SER A 38 -11.75 5.57 -0.48
N VAL A 39 -10.58 6.18 -0.22
CA VAL A 39 -9.49 5.55 0.54
C VAL A 39 -9.90 5.36 2.01
N GLU A 40 -10.49 6.36 2.66
CA GLU A 40 -11.00 6.21 4.03
C GLU A 40 -12.06 5.09 4.12
N ARG A 41 -12.97 5.02 3.15
CA ARG A 41 -13.96 3.94 3.05
C ARG A 41 -13.34 2.58 2.79
N LEU A 42 -12.25 2.47 2.04
CA LEU A 42 -11.52 1.21 1.83
C LEU A 42 -11.05 0.62 3.17
N TRP A 43 -10.54 1.47 4.06
CA TRP A 43 -10.04 1.08 5.38
C TRP A 43 -11.12 0.97 6.45
N SER A 44 -12.27 1.63 6.25
CA SER A 44 -13.37 1.69 7.23
C SER A 44 -13.84 0.33 7.76
N PRO A 45 -13.88 -0.79 7.01
CA PRO A 45 -14.29 -2.08 7.56
C PRO A 45 -13.49 -2.49 8.79
N PHE A 46 -12.20 -2.14 8.83
CA PHE A 46 -11.27 -2.52 9.87
C PHE A 46 -11.35 -1.63 11.13
N THR A 47 -12.00 -0.48 11.05
CA THR A 47 -12.11 0.47 12.18
C THR A 47 -13.41 0.28 12.99
N VAL A 48 -14.35 -0.54 12.54
CA VAL A 48 -15.66 -0.78 13.20
C VAL A 48 -15.56 -1.70 14.44
N GLY A 49 -14.34 -2.03 14.89
CA GLY A 49 -14.12 -2.87 16.08
C GLY A 49 -14.42 -4.36 15.89
N ARG A 50 -14.74 -4.78 14.67
CA ARG A 50 -14.89 -6.20 14.33
C ARG A 50 -13.51 -6.86 14.24
N ARG A 51 -13.40 -8.10 14.71
CA ARG A 51 -12.14 -8.86 14.71
C ARG A 51 -12.38 -10.27 14.20
N GLY A 52 -11.48 -10.77 13.37
CA GLY A 52 -11.57 -12.12 12.83
C GLY A 52 -10.59 -12.37 11.70
N ALA A 53 -10.38 -13.64 11.36
CA ALA A 53 -9.47 -14.02 10.28
C ALA A 53 -10.11 -14.03 8.89
N ASP A 54 -11.44 -13.87 8.80
CA ASP A 54 -12.19 -13.89 7.55
C ASP A 54 -12.68 -12.49 7.16
N LEU A 55 -12.44 -12.11 5.92
CA LEU A 55 -12.91 -10.86 5.31
C LEU A 55 -14.43 -10.69 5.36
N LYS A 56 -15.19 -11.78 5.43
CA LYS A 56 -16.66 -11.75 5.58
C LYS A 56 -17.09 -11.05 6.87
N VAL A 57 -16.32 -11.21 7.97
CA VAL A 57 -16.61 -10.54 9.25
C VAL A 57 -16.63 -9.02 9.07
N TYR A 58 -15.76 -8.52 8.20
CA TYR A 58 -15.60 -7.10 7.89
C TYR A 58 -16.56 -6.62 6.79
N ARG A 59 -17.31 -7.51 6.12
CA ARG A 59 -18.07 -7.17 4.89
C ARG A 59 -17.20 -6.49 3.83
N PHE A 60 -15.94 -6.94 3.74
CA PHE A 60 -14.94 -6.28 2.90
C PHE A 60 -15.29 -6.38 1.42
N HIS A 61 -15.85 -7.51 0.97
CA HIS A 61 -16.22 -7.73 -0.43
C HIS A 61 -17.34 -6.77 -0.88
N GLU A 62 -18.35 -6.58 -0.04
CA GLU A 62 -19.46 -5.66 -0.29
C GLU A 62 -18.96 -4.21 -0.34
N ASN A 63 -18.15 -3.81 0.64
CA ASN A 63 -17.55 -2.48 0.67
C ASN A 63 -16.67 -2.23 -0.57
N LEU A 64 -15.84 -3.20 -0.96
CA LEU A 64 -15.00 -3.08 -2.14
C LEU A 64 -15.82 -3.03 -3.44
N ALA A 65 -16.94 -3.78 -3.52
CA ALA A 65 -17.83 -3.75 -4.66
C ALA A 65 -18.53 -2.38 -4.85
N GLU A 66 -18.84 -1.69 -3.75
CA GLU A 66 -19.41 -0.33 -3.78
C GLU A 66 -18.38 0.72 -4.20
N LEU A 67 -17.13 0.57 -3.79
CA LEU A 67 -16.04 1.51 -4.10
C LEU A 67 -15.56 1.41 -5.54
N CYS A 68 -15.52 0.21 -6.10
CA CYS A 68 -14.98 -0.02 -7.44
C CYS A 68 -16.00 0.28 -8.54
N ALA A 69 -15.50 0.74 -9.68
CA ALA A 69 -16.25 0.80 -10.92
C ALA A 69 -16.83 -0.59 -11.26
N PRO A 70 -18.09 -0.66 -11.74
CA PRO A 70 -18.70 -1.93 -12.11
C PRO A 70 -18.00 -2.55 -13.33
N GLY A 71 -18.12 -3.87 -13.45
CA GLY A 71 -17.50 -4.63 -14.54
C GLY A 71 -15.99 -4.85 -14.37
N ASN A 72 -15.31 -5.05 -15.50
CA ASN A 72 -13.88 -5.39 -15.56
C ASN A 72 -12.97 -4.15 -15.72
N THR A 73 -13.49 -2.95 -15.44
CA THR A 73 -12.75 -1.69 -15.58
C THR A 73 -11.84 -1.38 -14.40
N PHE A 74 -12.10 -2.00 -13.24
CA PHE A 74 -11.29 -1.83 -12.04
C PHE A 74 -9.99 -2.63 -12.13
N THR A 75 -8.88 -1.94 -11.98
CA THR A 75 -7.54 -2.53 -11.88
C THR A 75 -6.94 -2.25 -10.51
N CYS A 76 -6.18 -3.21 -9.98
CA CYS A 76 -5.53 -3.04 -8.69
C CYS A 76 -4.19 -3.77 -8.64
N GLN A 77 -3.25 -3.11 -7.97
CA GLN A 77 -1.93 -3.64 -7.66
C GLN A 77 -1.68 -3.53 -6.16
N VAL A 78 -1.08 -4.58 -5.58
CA VAL A 78 -0.59 -4.56 -4.19
C VAL A 78 0.88 -4.89 -4.20
N ASN A 79 1.72 -3.99 -3.68
CA ASN A 79 3.18 -4.15 -3.66
C ASN A 79 3.77 -4.49 -5.05
N GLY A 80 3.15 -3.98 -6.12
CA GLY A 80 3.58 -4.18 -7.51
C GLY A 80 3.05 -5.44 -8.16
N ALA A 81 2.31 -6.30 -7.43
CA ALA A 81 1.62 -7.45 -8.00
C ALA A 81 0.26 -7.03 -8.57
N PRO A 82 0.02 -7.11 -9.89
CA PRO A 82 -1.28 -6.84 -10.48
C PRO A 82 -2.25 -8.01 -10.27
N GLY A 83 -3.53 -7.71 -9.98
CA GLY A 83 -4.55 -8.76 -9.86
C GLY A 83 -5.99 -8.31 -9.62
N GLY A 84 -6.29 -7.02 -9.78
CA GLY A 84 -7.65 -6.50 -9.56
C GLY A 84 -8.10 -6.68 -8.11
N LYS A 85 -9.40 -6.89 -7.88
CA LYS A 85 -9.94 -7.05 -6.52
C LYS A 85 -9.30 -8.20 -5.75
N ARG A 86 -8.96 -9.29 -6.47
CA ARG A 86 -8.43 -10.53 -5.87
C ARG A 86 -7.10 -10.33 -5.17
N VAL A 87 -6.17 -9.58 -5.74
CA VAL A 87 -4.85 -9.37 -5.09
C VAL A 87 -4.98 -8.56 -3.80
N LEU A 88 -5.95 -7.65 -3.73
CA LEU A 88 -6.26 -6.87 -2.54
C LEU A 88 -6.91 -7.73 -1.45
N GLU A 89 -7.87 -8.57 -1.84
CA GLU A 89 -8.50 -9.56 -0.97
C GLU A 89 -7.46 -10.55 -0.41
N ASP A 90 -6.61 -11.11 -1.26
CA ASP A 90 -5.55 -12.04 -0.86
C ASP A 90 -4.56 -11.39 0.13
N PHE A 91 -4.22 -10.11 -0.09
CA PHE A 91 -3.38 -9.33 0.82
C PHE A 91 -4.01 -9.22 2.21
N PHE A 92 -5.26 -8.73 2.31
CA PHE A 92 -5.92 -8.58 3.60
C PHE A 92 -6.26 -9.92 4.24
N ALA A 93 -6.65 -10.94 3.47
CA ALA A 93 -6.88 -12.28 3.99
C ALA A 93 -5.61 -12.89 4.59
N THR A 94 -4.45 -12.64 3.97
CA THR A 94 -3.14 -13.06 4.49
C THR A 94 -2.82 -12.34 5.79
N LEU A 95 -2.99 -11.02 5.82
CA LEU A 95 -2.73 -10.21 7.01
C LEU A 95 -3.65 -10.60 8.18
N LEU A 96 -4.96 -10.69 7.93
CA LEU A 96 -5.96 -10.98 8.96
C LEU A 96 -5.88 -12.40 9.51
N SER A 97 -5.20 -13.31 8.80
CA SER A 97 -4.99 -14.67 9.27
C SER A 97 -4.24 -14.74 10.61
N GLY A 98 -3.33 -13.81 10.87
CA GLY A 98 -2.57 -13.72 12.13
C GLY A 98 -2.85 -12.48 12.96
N PHE A 99 -3.23 -11.39 12.30
CA PHE A 99 -3.18 -10.05 12.89
C PHE A 99 -4.54 -9.37 12.83
N ASP A 100 -4.88 -8.59 13.85
CA ASP A 100 -5.99 -7.64 13.79
C ASP A 100 -5.45 -6.25 13.44
N ILE A 101 -6.13 -5.57 12.51
CA ILE A 101 -5.93 -4.14 12.29
C ILE A 101 -6.73 -3.41 13.39
N VAL A 102 -6.03 -2.80 14.34
CA VAL A 102 -6.66 -2.15 15.51
C VAL A 102 -6.89 -0.65 15.31
N GLN A 103 -6.10 -0.04 14.44
CA GLN A 103 -6.20 1.38 14.11
C GLN A 103 -5.78 1.59 12.67
N VAL A 104 -6.43 2.53 11.99
CA VAL A 104 -5.99 3.04 10.70
C VAL A 104 -6.03 4.56 10.75
N ASN A 105 -4.99 5.19 10.24
CA ASN A 105 -4.92 6.62 10.03
C ASN A 105 -4.54 6.89 8.58
N VAL A 106 -5.41 7.59 7.86
CA VAL A 106 -5.11 8.10 6.51
C VAL A 106 -4.67 9.55 6.72
N GLU A 107 -3.41 9.84 6.42
CA GLU A 107 -2.87 11.18 6.59
C GLU A 107 -3.63 12.16 5.71
N ASN A 108 -4.08 13.24 6.35
CA ASN A 108 -4.64 14.35 5.61
C ASN A 108 -3.48 15.06 4.92
N ALA A 109 -3.40 14.98 3.60
CA ALA A 109 -2.61 15.90 2.78
C ALA A 109 -3.21 17.32 2.92
N ARG A 110 -3.05 17.94 4.10
CA ARG A 110 -3.26 19.38 4.32
C ARG A 110 -1.98 20.14 3.98
N SER A 111 -1.18 19.64 3.04
CA SER A 111 -0.09 20.44 2.51
C SER A 111 -0.72 21.67 1.84
N ASN A 112 -0.44 22.84 2.41
CA ASN A 112 -0.90 24.13 1.90
C ASN A 112 -0.35 24.44 0.49
N SER A 113 0.49 23.56 -0.07
CA SER A 113 1.02 23.65 -1.42
C SER A 113 0.20 22.79 -2.38
N LEU A 114 -0.81 23.39 -3.00
CA LEU A 114 -1.52 22.83 -4.17
C LEU A 114 -0.66 22.81 -5.45
N ALA A 115 0.66 22.98 -5.33
CA ALA A 115 1.54 23.21 -6.47
C ALA A 115 1.69 21.97 -7.37
N GLU A 116 1.48 20.75 -6.84
CA GLU A 116 1.65 19.52 -7.60
C GLU A 116 0.34 18.76 -7.76
N ALA A 117 -0.28 18.86 -8.94
CA ALA A 117 -1.49 18.10 -9.28
C ALA A 117 -1.31 16.57 -9.16
N ARG A 118 -0.06 16.08 -9.14
CA ARG A 118 0.29 14.66 -8.95
C ARG A 118 0.06 14.18 -7.52
N ASP A 119 0.08 15.06 -6.53
CA ASP A 119 -0.10 14.66 -5.12
C ASP A 119 -1.55 14.33 -4.79
N MET A 120 -2.52 14.81 -5.59
CA MET A 120 -3.95 14.65 -5.31
C MET A 120 -4.46 13.20 -5.42
N ARG A 121 -3.66 12.29 -5.96
CA ARG A 121 -4.02 10.88 -6.12
C ARG A 121 -3.26 9.98 -5.15
N ASN A 122 -2.24 10.52 -4.49
CA ASN A 122 -1.35 9.79 -3.61
C ASN A 122 -1.74 10.06 -2.16
N HIS A 123 -2.26 9.04 -1.50
CA HIS A 123 -2.58 9.08 -0.08
C HIS A 123 -1.51 8.32 0.70
N ARG A 124 -1.20 8.81 1.90
CA ARG A 124 -0.28 8.16 2.82
C ARG A 124 -1.01 7.91 4.13
N GLY A 125 -0.45 7.04 4.95
CA GLY A 125 -1.02 6.75 6.25
C GLY A 125 -0.29 5.62 6.93
N PHE A 126 -0.89 5.15 8.01
CA PHE A 126 -0.45 3.96 8.70
C PHE A 126 -1.64 3.16 9.22
N TYR A 127 -1.42 1.88 9.44
CA TYR A 127 -2.32 1.05 10.23
C TYR A 127 -1.53 0.33 11.31
N VAL A 128 -2.21 0.01 12.40
CA VAL A 128 -1.63 -0.62 13.57
C VAL A 128 -2.11 -2.06 13.63
N LEU A 129 -1.17 -3.00 13.70
CA LEU A 129 -1.43 -4.42 13.82
C LEU A 129 -1.26 -4.89 15.26
N ALA A 130 -2.14 -5.78 15.69
CA ALA A 130 -1.97 -6.59 16.89
C ALA A 130 -1.87 -8.06 16.50
N HIS A 131 -0.89 -8.79 17.04
CA HIS A 131 -0.77 -10.24 16.84
C HIS A 131 -1.74 -10.94 17.79
N THR A 132 -2.88 -11.38 17.27
CA THR A 132 -3.99 -11.91 18.10
C THR A 132 -4.30 -13.38 17.83
N ARG A 133 -3.75 -13.96 16.76
CA ARG A 133 -4.00 -15.35 16.35
C ARG A 133 -2.72 -16.05 15.91
N PRO A 134 -2.62 -17.38 16.02
CA PRO A 134 -1.51 -18.12 15.45
C PRO A 134 -1.37 -17.89 13.93
N PHE A 135 -0.17 -17.58 13.48
CA PHE A 135 0.13 -17.31 12.07
C PHE A 135 1.29 -18.18 11.58
N LEU A 136 1.03 -19.15 10.70
CA LEU A 136 2.07 -20.06 10.18
C LEU A 136 2.81 -20.86 11.28
N GLY A 137 2.15 -21.07 12.41
CA GLY A 137 2.72 -21.68 13.62
C GLY A 137 3.39 -20.69 14.58
N TRP A 138 3.46 -19.40 14.24
CA TRP A 138 3.86 -18.33 15.15
C TRP A 138 2.71 -18.00 16.10
N THR A 139 2.89 -18.28 17.39
CA THR A 139 1.88 -18.01 18.41
C THR A 139 1.98 -16.57 18.94
N PRO A 140 0.86 -15.89 19.20
CA PRO A 140 0.85 -14.59 19.86
C PRO A 140 1.58 -14.58 21.19
N THR A 141 2.56 -13.69 21.32
CA THR A 141 3.25 -13.35 22.57
C THR A 141 3.04 -11.87 22.85
N PRO A 142 3.09 -11.42 24.13
CA PRO A 142 3.01 -10.01 24.47
C PRO A 142 4.07 -9.13 23.81
N THR A 143 5.11 -9.74 23.23
CA THR A 143 6.29 -9.09 22.67
C THR A 143 6.49 -9.38 21.18
N SER A 144 5.56 -10.10 20.53
CA SER A 144 5.69 -10.61 19.15
C SER A 144 6.04 -9.53 18.12
N LEU A 145 5.53 -8.33 18.31
CA LEU A 145 5.61 -7.25 17.31
C LEU A 145 6.70 -6.23 17.61
N ARG A 146 7.70 -6.59 18.43
CA ARG A 146 8.87 -5.74 18.67
C ARG A 146 9.78 -5.73 17.45
N LEU A 147 9.95 -4.53 16.90
CA LEU A 147 11.01 -4.24 15.96
C LEU A 147 12.35 -4.09 16.72
N PRO A 148 13.47 -4.49 16.11
CA PRO A 148 14.78 -4.31 16.71
C PRO A 148 15.06 -2.83 16.98
N ALA A 149 15.66 -2.51 18.13
CA ALA A 149 15.94 -1.14 18.55
C ALA A 149 16.84 -0.38 17.54
N SER A 150 17.64 -1.09 16.73
CA SER A 150 18.49 -0.47 15.71
C SER A 150 17.75 -0.03 14.45
N CYS A 151 16.46 -0.33 14.32
CA CYS A 151 15.61 0.17 13.24
C CYS A 151 14.92 1.50 13.61
N ALA A 152 15.25 2.09 14.76
CA ALA A 152 14.86 3.47 15.03
C ALA A 152 15.34 4.36 13.86
N PRO A 153 14.45 5.19 13.28
CA PRO A 153 14.83 6.03 12.14
C PRO A 153 16.01 6.90 12.57
N VAL A 154 17.15 6.70 11.91
CA VAL A 154 18.32 7.58 12.05
C VAL A 154 17.83 8.99 11.80
N SER A 155 18.01 9.87 12.78
CA SER A 155 17.56 11.26 12.72
C SER A 155 18.03 11.89 11.40
N ALA A 156 17.13 12.62 10.72
CA ALA A 156 17.29 13.06 9.33
C ALA A 156 18.51 13.96 9.05
N ASN A 157 19.28 14.34 10.07
CA ASN A 157 20.48 15.16 9.93
C ASN A 157 21.69 14.40 9.37
N ASP A 158 21.76 13.07 9.49
CA ASP A 158 22.94 12.30 9.06
C ASP A 158 22.87 11.78 7.62
N ALA A 159 21.69 11.78 6.99
CA ALA A 159 21.50 11.28 5.62
C ALA A 159 21.98 12.27 4.53
N ALA A 160 22.22 13.53 4.87
CA ALA A 160 22.64 14.57 3.91
C ALA A 160 24.13 14.52 3.55
N MET A 161 24.98 13.81 4.32
CA MET A 161 26.43 13.75 4.08
C MET A 161 26.88 12.57 3.21
N ALA A 162 26.06 11.54 3.03
CA ALA A 162 26.47 10.32 2.32
C ALA A 162 26.25 10.34 0.79
N ALA A 163 25.61 11.38 0.25
CA ALA A 163 25.22 11.43 -1.17
C ALA A 163 26.19 12.20 -2.10
N GLN A 164 27.39 12.60 -1.63
CA GLN A 164 28.34 13.41 -2.44
C GLN A 164 29.65 12.71 -2.85
N ALA A 165 29.83 11.41 -2.62
CA ALA A 165 31.05 10.71 -3.03
C ALA A 165 30.75 9.55 -3.98
N GLY A 166 30.72 9.83 -5.29
CA GLY A 166 30.51 8.80 -6.31
C GLY A 166 30.49 9.30 -7.75
N SER A 167 31.50 10.08 -8.15
CA SER A 167 31.74 10.42 -9.56
C SER A 167 32.69 9.38 -10.17
N CYS A 168 32.21 8.57 -11.13
CA CYS A 168 33.06 7.90 -12.14
C CYS A 168 32.23 7.27 -13.27
N GLY A 169 32.56 7.61 -14.53
CA GLY A 169 32.56 6.65 -15.64
C GLY A 169 31.40 6.70 -16.61
N GLU A 170 31.45 7.64 -17.55
CA GLU A 170 30.63 7.73 -18.76
C GLU A 170 31.06 6.64 -19.77
N ALA A 171 30.11 5.83 -20.25
CA ALA A 171 30.28 5.03 -21.46
C ALA A 171 28.95 5.00 -22.22
N ALA A 172 28.97 5.64 -23.39
CA ALA A 172 27.85 5.76 -24.31
C ALA A 172 27.49 4.42 -24.96
N TYR A 173 26.20 4.09 -24.99
CA TYR A 173 25.63 3.20 -26.00
C TYR A 173 24.19 3.61 -26.30
N GLY A 174 23.92 3.89 -27.58
CA GLY A 174 22.60 4.27 -28.09
C GLY A 174 21.69 3.06 -28.25
N GLY A 175 20.41 3.26 -27.96
CA GLY A 175 19.33 2.30 -28.18
C GLY A 175 17.99 2.97 -27.92
N GLU A 176 17.17 3.06 -28.97
CA GLU A 176 15.93 3.81 -29.02
C GLU A 176 14.82 3.18 -28.15
N GLY A 177 14.15 4.04 -27.37
CA GLY A 177 12.69 4.06 -27.28
C GLY A 177 11.97 2.97 -26.47
N GLU A 178 12.28 2.81 -25.19
CA GLU A 178 11.39 2.12 -24.25
C GLU A 178 11.15 3.01 -23.03
N ALA A 179 9.86 3.29 -22.74
CA ALA A 179 9.43 4.20 -21.68
C ALA A 179 9.76 3.61 -20.31
N ALA A 180 10.95 3.96 -19.79
CA ALA A 180 11.39 3.60 -18.46
C ALA A 180 10.45 4.19 -17.40
N ALA A 181 9.69 3.32 -16.74
CA ALA A 181 9.01 3.66 -15.50
C ALA A 181 10.09 3.90 -14.42
N GLU A 182 10.33 5.18 -14.11
CA GLU A 182 11.24 5.61 -13.06
C GLU A 182 10.89 4.90 -11.75
N HIS A 183 11.82 4.07 -11.28
CA HIS A 183 11.77 3.46 -9.94
C HIS A 183 11.98 4.56 -8.90
N PHE A 184 10.87 5.13 -8.42
CA PHE A 184 10.89 6.01 -7.26
C PHE A 184 11.16 5.17 -6.01
N CYS A 185 12.37 5.23 -5.49
CA CYS A 185 12.65 4.81 -4.11
C CYS A 185 12.01 5.85 -3.17
N PRO A 186 11.02 5.49 -2.35
CA PRO A 186 10.43 6.44 -1.41
C PRO A 186 11.49 6.87 -0.39
N THR A 187 11.62 8.18 -0.21
CA THR A 187 12.37 8.77 0.92
C THR A 187 11.74 8.25 2.22
N PRO A 188 12.53 7.74 3.19
CA PRO A 188 12.00 7.29 4.46
C PRO A 188 11.31 8.47 5.16
N VAL A 189 9.98 8.40 5.28
CA VAL A 189 9.18 9.31 6.09
C VAL A 189 9.60 9.09 7.55
N GLN A 190 9.84 10.16 8.30
CA GLN A 190 10.10 10.11 9.74
C GLN A 190 8.95 9.33 10.42
N MET A 191 9.24 8.08 10.79
CA MET A 191 8.35 7.30 11.64
C MET A 191 8.52 7.79 13.07
N GLU A 192 7.73 8.78 13.47
CA GLU A 192 7.48 8.97 14.89
C GLU A 192 6.88 7.68 15.43
N THR A 193 7.49 7.14 16.48
CA THR A 193 6.95 6.01 17.23
C THR A 193 5.70 6.54 17.93
N ALA A 194 4.56 6.51 17.24
CA ALA A 194 3.28 6.85 17.80
C ALA A 194 3.01 5.86 18.93
N THR A 195 3.32 6.28 20.15
CA THR A 195 2.87 5.58 21.35
C THR A 195 1.39 5.89 21.43
N VAL A 196 0.57 4.99 20.90
CA VAL A 196 -0.89 5.12 20.92
C VAL A 196 -1.31 4.98 22.38
N GLU A 197 -1.40 6.09 23.11
CA GLU A 197 -2.07 6.14 24.39
C GLU A 197 -3.57 5.92 24.15
N LEU A 198 -4.00 4.66 24.24
CA LEU A 198 -5.41 4.32 24.32
C LEU A 198 -5.96 4.96 25.62
N ALA A 199 -6.72 6.04 25.45
CA ALA A 199 -7.41 6.74 26.53
C ALA A 199 -8.21 5.72 27.36
N SER A 200 -7.71 5.45 28.56
CA SER A 200 -8.27 4.48 29.49
C SER A 200 -9.39 5.17 30.26
N ALA A 201 -10.64 4.93 29.85
CA ALA A 201 -11.80 5.33 30.63
C ALA A 201 -12.00 4.32 31.78
N ASP A 202 -11.75 4.80 33.01
CA ASP A 202 -12.09 4.26 34.33
C ASP A 202 -12.30 2.73 34.51
N GLY A 203 -11.32 2.10 35.17
CA GLY A 203 -11.55 1.06 36.18
C GLY A 203 -11.53 -0.42 35.76
N SER A 204 -10.32 -1.03 35.77
CA SER A 204 -10.02 -2.50 35.71
C SER A 204 -10.26 -3.18 34.34
N PRO A 205 -9.53 -4.25 33.92
CA PRO A 205 -8.41 -4.97 34.52
C PRO A 205 -7.06 -4.61 33.85
N SER A 206 -5.94 -5.03 34.44
CA SER A 206 -4.58 -4.82 33.91
C SER A 206 -4.46 -5.32 32.46
N LEU A 207 -4.57 -4.39 31.51
CA LEU A 207 -4.32 -4.64 30.09
C LEU A 207 -2.86 -5.06 29.97
N THR A 208 -2.64 -6.33 29.66
CA THR A 208 -1.34 -6.79 29.19
C THR A 208 -0.99 -5.90 28.01
N SER A 209 0.15 -5.21 28.07
CA SER A 209 0.66 -4.33 27.02
C SER A 209 0.86 -5.16 25.76
N SER A 210 -0.18 -5.28 24.94
CA SER A 210 -0.12 -6.01 23.68
C SER A 210 0.79 -5.23 22.76
N THR A 211 1.92 -5.82 22.36
CA THR A 211 2.77 -5.18 21.37
C THR A 211 2.04 -5.04 20.06
N THR A 212 2.02 -3.82 19.56
CA THR A 212 1.47 -3.46 18.26
C THR A 212 2.57 -3.12 17.27
N LEU A 213 2.34 -3.37 15.98
CA LEU A 213 3.22 -2.95 14.90
C LEU A 213 2.56 -1.82 14.11
N VAL A 214 3.21 -0.67 14.02
CA VAL A 214 2.78 0.44 13.16
C VAL A 214 3.33 0.18 11.75
N VAL A 215 2.43 0.09 10.77
CA VAL A 215 2.77 -0.22 9.39
C VAL A 215 2.40 0.97 8.50
N PRO A 216 3.38 1.59 7.84
CA PRO A 216 3.10 2.69 6.93
C PRO A 216 2.50 2.12 5.64
N PHE A 217 1.71 2.93 4.94
CA PHE A 217 1.26 2.60 3.61
C PHE A 217 1.19 3.83 2.73
N THR A 218 1.26 3.58 1.42
CA THR A 218 0.86 4.55 0.41
C THR A 218 -0.22 3.95 -0.47
N THR A 219 -1.15 4.78 -0.92
CA THR A 219 -2.24 4.37 -1.79
C THR A 219 -2.39 5.38 -2.92
N TYR A 220 -2.18 4.94 -4.15
CA TYR A 220 -2.52 5.70 -5.34
C TYR A 220 -3.91 5.30 -5.81
N VAL A 221 -4.78 6.27 -6.09
CA VAL A 221 -6.14 6.01 -6.58
C VAL A 221 -6.49 6.86 -7.79
N GLU A 222 -7.23 6.24 -8.72
CA GLU A 222 -7.90 6.94 -9.81
C GLU A 222 -9.39 6.60 -9.78
N GLY A 223 -10.21 7.58 -10.12
CA GLY A 223 -11.66 7.44 -10.15
C GLY A 223 -12.24 7.67 -11.54
N VAL A 224 -13.38 7.04 -11.81
CA VAL A 224 -14.18 7.29 -13.01
C VAL A 224 -14.94 8.60 -12.84
N MET A 225 -14.74 9.53 -13.76
CA MET A 225 -15.38 10.85 -13.75
C MET A 225 -16.90 10.75 -13.56
N GLY A 226 -17.44 11.55 -12.64
CA GLY A 226 -18.88 11.65 -12.34
C GLY A 226 -19.45 10.56 -11.44
N SER A 227 -18.81 9.39 -11.31
CA SER A 227 -19.34 8.28 -10.51
C SER A 227 -18.84 8.24 -9.06
N GLY A 228 -17.69 8.86 -8.79
CA GLY A 228 -16.98 8.74 -7.51
C GLY A 228 -16.47 7.34 -7.20
N ARG A 229 -16.47 6.42 -8.18
CA ARG A 229 -15.96 5.05 -8.04
C ARG A 229 -14.53 4.94 -8.54
N LEU A 230 -13.78 4.04 -7.95
CA LEU A 230 -12.39 3.77 -8.29
C LEU A 230 -12.26 2.96 -9.59
N SER A 231 -11.43 3.42 -10.52
CA SER A 231 -10.98 2.69 -11.71
C SER A 231 -9.62 2.02 -11.49
N HIS A 232 -8.74 2.64 -10.71
CA HIS A 232 -7.41 2.13 -10.44
C HIS A 232 -7.02 2.31 -8.98
N LEU A 233 -6.36 1.31 -8.40
CA LEU A 233 -5.84 1.35 -7.04
C LEU A 233 -4.46 0.69 -6.95
N VAL A 234 -3.47 1.40 -6.43
CA VAL A 234 -2.18 0.82 -6.07
C VAL A 234 -1.98 0.96 -4.57
N LEU A 235 -1.91 -0.15 -3.85
CA LEU A 235 -1.57 -0.19 -2.44
C LEU A 235 -0.11 -0.62 -2.28
N ARG A 236 0.67 0.17 -1.55
CA ARG A 236 2.03 -0.19 -1.12
C ARG A 236 2.05 -0.25 0.39
N SER A 237 2.43 -1.39 0.94
CA SER A 237 2.56 -1.59 2.38
C SER A 237 3.69 -2.59 2.64
N PRO A 238 4.73 -2.20 3.40
CA PRO A 238 5.90 -3.03 3.66
C PRO A 238 5.65 -4.03 4.80
N VAL A 239 4.40 -4.48 4.97
CA VAL A 239 3.99 -5.25 6.14
C VAL A 239 4.71 -6.59 6.24
N MET A 240 4.92 -7.25 5.10
CA MET A 240 5.59 -8.55 5.08
C MET A 240 7.07 -8.39 5.40
N GLU A 241 7.72 -7.34 4.90
CA GLU A 241 9.10 -7.00 5.26
C GLU A 241 9.21 -6.68 6.76
N LEU A 242 8.34 -5.83 7.30
CA LEU A 242 8.35 -5.46 8.71
C LEU A 242 8.10 -6.66 9.64
N LEU A 243 7.13 -7.52 9.31
CA LEU A 243 6.87 -8.75 10.06
C LEU A 243 8.06 -9.72 9.99
N SER A 244 8.75 -9.79 8.86
CA SER A 244 9.95 -10.63 8.71
C SER A 244 11.13 -10.12 9.54
N SER A 245 11.19 -8.80 9.78
CA SER A 245 12.24 -8.13 10.56
C SER A 245 11.98 -8.10 12.06
N CYS A 246 10.80 -8.53 12.53
CA CYS A 246 10.52 -8.63 13.97
C CYS A 246 11.45 -9.68 14.62
N GLU A 247 12.02 -9.34 15.78
CA GLU A 247 12.99 -10.20 16.48
C GLU A 247 12.40 -11.56 16.86
N GLU A 248 11.12 -11.56 17.24
CA GLU A 248 10.39 -12.75 17.68
C GLU A 248 9.77 -13.55 16.53
N CYS A 249 9.90 -13.09 15.29
CA CYS A 249 9.37 -13.80 14.12
C CYS A 249 10.19 -15.09 13.88
N PRO A 250 9.59 -16.29 13.99
CA PRO A 250 10.33 -17.55 13.83
C PRO A 250 10.95 -17.67 12.44
N THR A 251 12.16 -18.23 12.35
CA THR A 251 12.90 -18.39 11.07
C THR A 251 12.07 -19.02 9.95
N PRO A 252 11.28 -20.10 10.17
CA PRO A 252 10.45 -20.67 9.11
C PRO A 252 9.35 -19.71 8.62
N VAL A 253 8.80 -18.88 9.50
CA VAL A 253 7.78 -17.88 9.16
C VAL A 253 8.42 -16.74 8.37
N ARG A 254 9.61 -16.30 8.76
CA ARG A 254 10.41 -15.31 8.03
C ARG A 254 10.67 -15.76 6.59
N GLN A 255 11.05 -17.02 6.39
CA GLN A 255 11.25 -17.62 5.06
C GLN A 255 9.95 -17.61 4.23
N CYS A 256 8.81 -17.94 4.84
CA CYS A 256 7.51 -17.86 4.14
C CYS A 256 7.17 -16.42 3.73
N LEU A 257 7.37 -15.44 4.62
CA LEU A 257 7.07 -14.02 4.36
C LEU A 257 7.93 -13.44 3.22
N GLN A 258 9.15 -13.96 3.05
CA GLN A 258 10.08 -13.54 2.00
C GLN A 258 9.88 -14.28 0.66
N SER A 259 9.14 -15.39 0.64
CA SER A 259 8.85 -16.16 -0.58
C SER A 259 7.51 -15.77 -1.18
N LYS A 260 7.54 -15.24 -2.41
CA LYS A 260 6.33 -14.89 -3.17
C LYS A 260 5.46 -16.12 -3.44
N GLU A 261 6.08 -17.27 -3.68
CA GLU A 261 5.42 -18.55 -3.93
C GLU A 261 4.68 -19.05 -2.69
N ALA A 262 5.33 -18.95 -1.52
CA ALA A 262 4.71 -19.34 -0.25
C ALA A 262 3.49 -18.46 0.08
N LEU A 263 3.59 -17.14 -0.12
CA LEU A 263 2.46 -16.22 0.06
C LEU A 263 1.33 -16.48 -0.93
N LYS A 264 1.66 -16.74 -2.20
CA LYS A 264 0.66 -17.12 -3.23
C LYS A 264 -0.04 -18.44 -2.89
N MET A 265 0.70 -19.43 -2.40
CA MET A 265 0.15 -20.70 -1.95
C MET A 265 -0.75 -20.50 -0.72
N PHE A 266 -0.33 -19.68 0.25
CA PHE A 266 -1.13 -19.34 1.41
C PHE A 266 -2.47 -18.71 1.02
N ALA A 267 -2.45 -17.68 0.17
CA ALA A 267 -3.66 -17.05 -0.35
C ALA A 267 -4.58 -18.06 -1.06
N THR A 268 -3.98 -18.97 -1.84
CA THR A 268 -4.73 -20.03 -2.54
C THR A 268 -5.41 -21.00 -1.57
N LEU A 269 -4.73 -21.45 -0.52
CA LEU A 269 -5.33 -22.28 0.53
C LEU A 269 -6.45 -21.54 1.26
N ARG A 270 -6.28 -20.25 1.56
CA ARG A 270 -7.32 -19.41 2.19
C ARG A 270 -8.56 -19.30 1.30
N ARG A 271 -8.38 -19.12 -0.02
CA ARG A 271 -9.49 -19.10 -0.99
C ARG A 271 -10.22 -20.44 -1.07
N ALA A 272 -9.50 -21.55 -0.92
CA ALA A 272 -10.08 -22.88 -0.81
C ALA A 272 -10.81 -23.14 0.53
N GLY A 273 -10.90 -22.14 1.41
CA GLY A 273 -11.59 -22.24 2.70
C GLY A 273 -10.76 -22.92 3.80
N VAL A 274 -9.47 -23.17 3.57
CA VAL A 274 -8.59 -23.71 4.60
C VAL A 274 -8.42 -22.69 5.72
N LYS A 275 -8.65 -23.14 6.95
CA LYS A 275 -8.52 -22.33 8.15
C LYS A 275 -7.06 -21.93 8.39
N PRO A 276 -6.75 -20.67 8.72
CA PRO A 276 -5.37 -20.21 8.87
C PRO A 276 -4.57 -20.98 9.91
N GLU A 277 -5.23 -21.40 11.00
CA GLU A 277 -4.59 -22.07 12.13
C GLU A 277 -4.00 -23.45 11.74
N ILE A 278 -4.49 -24.03 10.65
CA ILE A 278 -4.02 -25.31 10.11
C ILE A 278 -2.85 -25.11 9.13
N ILE A 279 -2.72 -23.91 8.56
CA ILE A 279 -1.67 -23.61 7.58
C ILE A 279 -0.38 -23.27 8.33
N THR A 280 0.56 -24.22 8.38
CA THR A 280 1.86 -24.02 9.04
C THR A 280 2.94 -23.58 8.05
N SER A 281 3.99 -22.93 8.55
CA SER A 281 5.20 -22.62 7.76
C SER A 281 5.82 -23.87 7.13
N LYS A 282 5.86 -25.00 7.85
CA LYS A 282 6.36 -26.28 7.31
C LYS A 282 5.54 -26.75 6.12
N THR A 283 4.22 -26.70 6.23
CA THR A 283 3.30 -27.08 5.13
C THR A 283 3.49 -26.16 3.93
N LEU A 284 3.56 -24.84 4.13
CA LEU A 284 3.77 -23.88 3.05
C LEU A 284 5.12 -24.07 2.35
N LEU A 285 6.22 -24.22 3.10
CA LEU A 285 7.55 -24.38 2.53
C LEU A 285 7.70 -25.71 1.78
N SER A 286 6.98 -26.75 2.21
CA SER A 286 6.91 -28.01 1.45
C SER A 286 6.06 -27.85 0.18
N ALA A 287 4.91 -27.16 0.29
CA ALA A 287 3.99 -26.96 -0.82
C ALA A 287 4.57 -26.04 -1.91
N SER A 288 5.33 -25.00 -1.52
CA SER A 288 5.98 -24.10 -2.48
C SER A 288 7.04 -24.81 -3.32
N LYS A 289 7.68 -25.87 -2.78
CA LYS A 289 8.63 -26.72 -3.51
C LYS A 289 7.95 -27.74 -4.43
N GLN A 290 6.68 -28.08 -4.17
CA GLN A 290 5.93 -29.12 -4.89
C GLN A 290 4.64 -28.55 -5.49
N ASN A 291 4.71 -27.34 -6.06
CA ASN A 291 3.54 -26.56 -6.46
C ASN A 291 2.56 -27.35 -7.35
N GLU A 292 3.05 -28.09 -8.34
CA GLU A 292 2.21 -28.86 -9.28
C GLU A 292 1.35 -29.94 -8.59
N VAL A 293 1.93 -30.65 -7.62
CA VAL A 293 1.22 -31.71 -6.87
C VAL A 293 0.12 -31.11 -6.02
N TRP A 294 0.39 -29.97 -5.39
CA TRP A 294 -0.58 -29.27 -4.55
C TRP A 294 -1.70 -28.62 -5.38
N THR A 295 -1.38 -28.02 -6.53
CA THR A 295 -2.42 -27.45 -7.40
C THR A 295 -3.34 -28.52 -7.96
N ALA A 296 -2.80 -29.70 -8.29
CA ALA A 296 -3.60 -30.86 -8.68
C ALA A 296 -4.48 -31.38 -7.54
N ALA A 297 -3.91 -31.58 -6.34
CA ALA A 297 -4.64 -32.11 -5.19
C ALA A 297 -5.79 -31.18 -4.72
N LEU A 298 -5.62 -29.87 -4.88
CA LEU A 298 -6.64 -28.88 -4.52
C LEU A 298 -7.70 -28.67 -5.61
N GLY A 299 -7.59 -29.36 -6.76
CA GLY A 299 -8.52 -29.21 -7.88
C GLY A 299 -8.49 -27.80 -8.50
N ILE A 300 -7.31 -27.16 -8.50
CA ILE A 300 -7.12 -25.79 -9.00
C ILE A 300 -6.63 -25.78 -10.46
N LEU A 301 -6.26 -26.95 -11.00
CA LEU A 301 -5.93 -27.17 -12.42
C LEU A 301 -7.18 -27.33 -13.28
#